data_AF-A0A7X6VPW6-F1
#
_entry.id   AF-A0A7X6VPW6-F1
#
_cell.length_a   1.000
_cell.length_b   1.000
_cell.length_c   1.000
_cell.angle_alpha   90.00
_cell.angle_beta   90.00
_cell.angle_gamma   90.00
#
_symmetry.space_group_name_H-M   'P 1'
#
loop_
_entity.id
_entity.type
_entity.pdbx_description
1 polymer ?
#
loop_
_entity_poly.entity_id
_entity_poly.type
_entity_poly.pdbx_seq_one_letter_code
_entity_poly.pdbx_strand_id
1 'polypeptide(L)'
;TYYFNYKGSVDDFKKLNKQSIAFTKDKVLYTNGKGDILPGNYHGFIEEVVNFSEINLLLENEKQAALINLSSYIESAFARYNAVYSIAIYSIIQISMYILMIIILAAIMQLYRFKYGVFMSFLESVKVIVFCMTIPALLSFIVGIFVHFSFVPIIFQFGSGVLLMFLLIKYGDKEFA
;
A
#
# COMPACT_ATOMS: atom_id res chain seq x y z
N THR A 1 -17.90 -17.12 -12.05
CA THR A 1 -19.24 -16.58 -12.40
C THR A 1 -19.66 -15.52 -11.41
N TYR A 2 -20.24 -14.42 -11.87
CA TYR A 2 -20.71 -13.34 -11.00
C TYR A 2 -22.23 -13.43 -10.85
N TYR A 3 -22.72 -13.40 -9.62
CA TYR A 3 -24.15 -13.36 -9.28
C TYR A 3 -24.44 -12.03 -8.57
N PHE A 4 -25.30 -11.22 -9.17
CA PHE A 4 -25.74 -9.95 -8.58
C PHE A 4 -27.10 -10.16 -7.91
N ASN A 5 -27.29 -9.57 -6.72
CA ASN A 5 -28.49 -9.75 -5.89
C ASN A 5 -28.82 -11.22 -5.61
N TYR A 6 -27.81 -11.98 -5.16
CA TYR A 6 -27.99 -13.39 -4.84
C TYR A 6 -28.83 -13.56 -3.56
N LYS A 7 -30.02 -14.16 -3.71
CA LYS A 7 -30.99 -14.40 -2.61
C LYS A 7 -30.90 -15.81 -1.99
N GLY A 8 -30.02 -16.66 -2.50
CA GLY A 8 -29.83 -18.01 -1.97
C GLY A 8 -29.09 -18.00 -0.63
N SER A 9 -29.17 -19.10 0.12
CA SER A 9 -28.43 -19.22 1.37
C SER A 9 -26.93 -19.36 1.12
N VAL A 10 -26.11 -19.03 2.12
CA VAL A 10 -24.66 -19.24 2.06
C VAL A 10 -24.32 -20.70 1.79
N ASP A 11 -25.11 -21.64 2.34
CA ASP A 11 -24.88 -23.08 2.17
C ASP A 11 -25.28 -23.58 0.78
N ASP A 12 -26.22 -22.93 0.10
CA ASP A 12 -26.51 -23.21 -1.31
C ASP A 12 -25.37 -22.70 -2.20
N PHE A 13 -24.78 -21.56 -1.86
CA PHE A 13 -23.63 -21.01 -2.56
C PHE A 13 -22.38 -21.89 -2.41
N LYS A 14 -22.19 -22.56 -1.27
CA LYS A 14 -21.08 -23.53 -1.04
C LYS A 14 -21.14 -24.72 -2.00
N LYS A 15 -22.35 -25.14 -2.39
CA LYS A 15 -22.57 -26.32 -3.23
C LYS A 15 -22.29 -26.06 -4.70
N LEU A 16 -22.00 -24.81 -5.09
CA LEU A 16 -21.61 -24.50 -6.46
C LEU A 16 -20.27 -25.15 -6.77
N ASN A 17 -20.24 -26.06 -7.76
CA ASN A 17 -19.03 -26.73 -8.23
C ASN A 17 -18.21 -25.85 -9.21
N LYS A 18 -18.29 -24.52 -9.07
CA LYS A 18 -17.63 -23.55 -9.95
C LYS A 18 -17.22 -22.31 -9.18
N GLN A 19 -16.06 -21.76 -9.52
CA GLN A 19 -15.58 -20.50 -8.97
C GLN A 19 -16.59 -19.39 -9.22
N SER A 20 -17.11 -18.81 -8.15
CA SER A 20 -18.21 -17.86 -8.22
C SER A 20 -18.09 -16.76 -7.16
N ILE A 21 -18.52 -15.55 -7.53
CA ILE A 21 -18.65 -14.41 -6.65
C ILE A 21 -20.13 -14.02 -6.63
N ALA A 22 -20.72 -13.98 -5.44
CA ALA A 22 -22.08 -13.51 -5.23
C ALA A 22 -22.06 -12.20 -4.44
N PHE A 23 -22.70 -11.18 -4.99
CA PHE A 23 -23.01 -9.94 -4.30
C PHE A 23 -24.39 -10.09 -3.68
N THR A 24 -24.43 -10.24 -2.36
CA THR A 24 -25.66 -10.25 -1.56
C THR A 24 -25.88 -8.85 -0.97
N LYS A 25 -27.00 -8.64 -0.27
CA LYS A 25 -27.36 -7.32 0.28
C LYS A 25 -26.32 -6.76 1.26
N ASP A 26 -25.72 -7.62 2.07
CA ASP A 26 -24.85 -7.26 3.20
C ASP A 26 -23.39 -7.71 3.03
N LYS A 27 -23.11 -8.58 2.06
CA LYS A 27 -21.81 -9.21 1.90
C LYS A 27 -21.53 -9.70 0.49
N VAL A 28 -20.26 -9.87 0.18
CA VAL A 28 -19.77 -10.56 -1.00
C VAL A 28 -19.34 -11.97 -0.60
N LEU A 29 -19.86 -12.98 -1.26
CA LEU A 29 -19.48 -14.37 -1.05
C LEU A 29 -18.61 -14.80 -2.22
N TYR A 30 -17.37 -15.21 -1.97
CA TYR A 30 -16.55 -15.88 -2.96
C TYR A 30 -16.50 -17.39 -2.66
N THR A 31 -16.66 -18.24 -3.67
CA THR A 31 -16.36 -19.67 -3.57
C THR A 31 -15.35 -20.09 -4.63
N ASN A 32 -14.43 -20.98 -4.25
CA ASN A 32 -13.46 -21.60 -5.14
C ASN A 32 -14.03 -22.80 -5.92
N GLY A 33 -15.30 -23.15 -5.70
CA GLY A 33 -15.95 -24.32 -6.30
C GLY A 33 -15.68 -25.65 -5.58
N LYS A 34 -14.97 -25.62 -4.45
CA LYS A 34 -14.56 -26.80 -3.66
C LYS A 34 -15.22 -26.85 -2.27
N GLY A 35 -16.30 -26.11 -2.07
CA GLY A 35 -17.04 -26.07 -0.81
C GLY A 35 -16.62 -24.96 0.16
N ASP A 36 -15.48 -24.29 -0.09
CA ASP A 36 -15.02 -23.18 0.72
C ASP A 36 -15.69 -21.86 0.29
N ILE A 37 -16.02 -21.00 1.27
CA ILE A 37 -16.47 -19.63 1.04
C ILE A 37 -15.60 -18.65 1.81
N LEU A 38 -15.23 -17.56 1.13
CA LEU A 38 -14.66 -16.37 1.72
C LEU A 38 -15.75 -15.27 1.77
N PRO A 39 -16.30 -14.94 2.95
CA PRO A 39 -17.20 -13.81 3.10
C PRO A 39 -16.40 -12.50 3.17
N GLY A 40 -16.68 -11.57 2.25
CA GLY A 40 -16.25 -10.18 2.32
C GLY A 40 -17.43 -9.31 2.79
N ASN A 41 -17.20 -8.41 3.74
CA ASN A 41 -18.25 -7.51 4.20
C ASN A 41 -18.42 -6.32 3.25
N TYR A 42 -19.67 -5.89 3.02
CA TYR A 42 -19.98 -4.73 2.19
C TYR A 42 -20.88 -3.77 2.97
N HIS A 43 -20.56 -2.47 2.97
CA HIS A 43 -21.33 -1.44 3.68
C HIS A 43 -21.50 -0.23 2.75
N GLY A 44 -22.55 -0.21 1.92
CA GLY A 44 -22.80 0.96 1.08
C GLY A 44 -24.08 0.95 0.25
N PHE A 45 -24.56 -0.20 -0.21
CA PHE A 45 -25.87 -0.29 -0.89
C PHE A 45 -26.94 -0.67 0.13
N ILE A 46 -27.76 0.31 0.53
CA ILE A 46 -28.89 0.11 1.47
C ILE A 46 -30.12 -0.42 0.71
N GLU A 47 -30.25 -0.08 -0.57
CA GLU A 47 -31.31 -0.55 -1.46
C GLU A 47 -30.89 -1.80 -2.25
N GLU A 48 -31.81 -2.77 -2.37
CA GLU A 48 -31.54 -4.11 -2.92
C GLU A 48 -31.31 -4.13 -4.44
N VAL A 49 -31.80 -3.13 -5.19
CA VAL A 49 -31.66 -3.05 -6.65
C VAL A 49 -31.67 -1.59 -7.09
N VAL A 50 -30.56 -1.10 -7.65
CA VAL A 50 -30.55 0.16 -8.40
C VAL A 50 -30.85 -0.16 -9.86
N ASN A 51 -32.07 0.13 -10.31
CA ASN A 51 -32.46 -0.08 -11.71
C ASN A 51 -32.17 1.16 -12.56
N PHE A 52 -31.13 1.09 -13.39
CA PHE A 52 -30.75 2.19 -14.29
C PHE A 52 -31.83 2.54 -15.32
N SER A 53 -32.71 1.58 -15.67
CA SER A 53 -33.84 1.85 -16.57
C SER A 53 -34.90 2.70 -15.88
N GLU A 54 -35.12 2.52 -14.59
CA GLU A 54 -36.06 3.35 -13.81
C GLU A 54 -35.49 4.76 -13.60
N ILE A 55 -34.20 4.90 -13.30
CA ILE A 55 -33.52 6.20 -13.18
C ILE A 55 -33.61 7.02 -14.48
N ASN A 56 -33.61 6.36 -15.63
CA ASN A 56 -33.74 7.03 -16.93
C ASN A 56 -35.18 7.47 -17.26
N LEU A 57 -36.19 6.94 -16.55
CA LEU A 57 -37.60 7.32 -16.69
C LEU A 57 -38.03 8.41 -15.70
N LEU A 58 -37.17 8.76 -14.73
CA LEU A 58 -37.42 9.82 -13.75
C LEU A 58 -37.31 11.20 -14.39
N LEU A 59 -38.03 12.17 -13.81
CA LEU A 59 -37.90 13.58 -14.14
C LEU A 59 -36.48 14.08 -13.80
N GLU A 60 -36.01 15.11 -14.49
CA GLU A 60 -34.60 15.55 -14.45
C GLU A 60 -34.06 15.80 -13.03
N ASN A 61 -34.87 16.40 -12.15
CA ASN A 61 -34.52 16.65 -10.75
C ASN A 61 -34.45 15.37 -9.91
N GLU A 62 -35.36 14.42 -10.14
CA GLU A 62 -35.41 13.14 -9.42
C GLU A 62 -34.29 12.20 -9.90
N LYS A 63 -33.97 12.26 -11.20
CA LYS A 63 -32.83 11.56 -11.80
C LYS A 63 -31.51 12.04 -11.19
N GLN A 64 -31.35 13.35 -11.01
CA GLN A 64 -30.15 13.90 -10.37
C GLN A 64 -30.03 13.41 -8.91
N ALA A 65 -31.12 13.43 -8.14
CA ALA A 65 -31.13 12.92 -6.78
C ALA A 65 -30.80 11.41 -6.70
N ALA A 66 -31.35 10.60 -7.60
CA ALA A 66 -31.07 9.17 -7.69
C ALA A 66 -29.59 8.87 -8.03
N LEU A 67 -28.98 9.66 -8.93
CA LEU A 67 -27.57 9.55 -9.27
C LEU A 67 -26.65 9.99 -8.11
N ILE A 68 -27.02 11.03 -7.36
CA ILE A 68 -26.29 11.47 -6.16
C ILE A 68 -26.32 10.36 -5.10
N ASN A 69 -27.48 9.76 -4.83
CA ASN A 69 -27.61 8.64 -3.90
C ASN A 69 -26.77 7.44 -4.34
N LEU A 70 -26.79 7.10 -5.63
CA LEU A 70 -25.93 6.06 -6.19
C LEU A 70 -24.44 6.37 -5.98
N SER A 71 -24.00 7.60 -6.24
CA SER A 71 -22.60 7.99 -5.99
C SER A 71 -22.24 7.91 -4.51
N SER A 72 -23.16 8.27 -3.61
CA SER A 72 -22.95 8.18 -2.16
C SER A 72 -22.87 6.73 -1.67
N TYR A 73 -23.66 5.82 -2.25
CA TYR A 73 -23.59 4.39 -1.96
C TYR A 73 -22.30 3.75 -2.47
N ILE A 74 -21.87 4.11 -3.68
CA ILE A 74 -20.57 3.72 -4.22
C ILE A 74 -19.45 4.27 -3.33
N GLU A 75 -19.51 5.55 -2.98
CA GLU A 75 -18.52 6.18 -2.11
C GLU A 75 -18.48 5.48 -0.75
N SER A 76 -19.60 5.30 -0.05
CA SER A 76 -19.68 4.57 1.23
C SER A 76 -19.06 3.17 1.15
N ALA A 77 -19.35 2.45 0.07
CA ALA A 77 -18.88 1.10 -0.13
C ALA A 77 -17.38 0.98 -0.35
N PHE A 78 -16.79 1.95 -1.04
CA PHE A 78 -15.36 1.96 -1.35
C PHE A 78 -14.56 2.90 -0.42
N ALA A 79 -15.23 3.70 0.41
CA ALA A 79 -14.64 4.68 1.32
C ALA A 79 -13.80 4.04 2.43
N ARG A 80 -14.00 2.76 2.77
CA ARG A 80 -13.09 2.12 3.74
C ARG A 80 -11.70 1.83 3.17
N TYR A 81 -11.55 1.85 1.83
CA TYR A 81 -10.27 1.91 1.12
C TYR A 81 -9.90 3.36 0.74
N ASN A 82 -10.47 4.35 1.45
CA ASN A 82 -10.16 5.78 1.31
C ASN A 82 -8.64 5.95 1.29
N ALA A 83 -8.16 6.76 0.35
CA ALA A 83 -6.75 7.02 0.10
C ALA A 83 -5.87 7.11 1.36
N VAL A 84 -6.38 7.66 2.46
CA VAL A 84 -5.70 7.73 3.77
C VAL A 84 -5.29 6.37 4.33
N TYR A 85 -6.15 5.35 4.33
CA TYR A 85 -5.79 4.01 4.83
C TYR A 85 -4.72 3.38 3.94
N SER A 86 -4.89 3.49 2.62
CA SER A 86 -3.93 3.00 1.64
C SER A 86 -2.56 3.68 1.77
N ILE A 87 -2.54 5.01 1.92
CA ILE A 87 -1.33 5.80 2.15
C ILE A 87 -0.69 5.39 3.48
N ALA A 88 -1.45 5.30 4.57
CA ALA A 88 -0.93 4.94 5.88
C ALA A 88 -0.32 3.54 5.89
N ILE A 89 -1.02 2.53 5.36
CA ILE A 89 -0.50 1.17 5.27
C ILE A 89 0.74 1.11 4.38
N TYR A 90 0.71 1.77 3.21
CA TYR A 90 1.86 1.81 2.32
C TYR A 90 3.07 2.49 2.98
N SER A 91 2.86 3.62 3.66
CA SER A 91 3.90 4.31 4.43
C SER A 91 4.46 3.44 5.55
N ILE A 92 3.61 2.72 6.30
CA ILE A 92 4.04 1.80 7.37
C ILE A 92 4.90 0.67 6.79
N ILE A 93 4.46 0.04 5.70
CA ILE A 93 5.22 -1.02 5.02
C ILE A 93 6.56 -0.45 4.52
N GLN A 94 6.54 0.72 3.90
CA GLN A 94 7.75 1.35 3.37
C GLN A 94 8.76 1.71 4.47
N ILE A 95 8.30 2.27 5.59
CA ILE A 95 9.14 2.53 6.77
C ILE A 95 9.72 1.23 7.31
N SER A 96 8.91 0.18 7.41
CA SER A 96 9.35 -1.14 7.89
C SER A 96 10.45 -1.73 6.99
N MET A 97 10.29 -1.60 5.67
CA MET A 97 11.29 -2.05 4.69
C MET A 97 12.59 -1.24 4.80
N TYR A 98 12.52 0.08 5.02
CA TYR A 98 13.72 0.89 5.24
C TYR A 98 14.43 0.56 6.55
N ILE A 99 13.70 0.32 7.64
CA ILE A 99 14.28 -0.13 8.91
C ILE A 99 15.02 -1.47 8.71
N LEU A 100 14.39 -2.43 8.04
CA LEU A 100 15.01 -3.71 7.71
C LEU A 100 16.30 -3.51 6.91
N MET A 101 16.27 -2.65 5.89
CA MET A 101 17.43 -2.35 5.06
C MET A 101 18.58 -1.72 5.87
N ILE A 102 18.26 -0.79 6.78
CA ILE A 102 19.26 -0.18 7.68
C ILE A 102 19.91 -1.25 8.56
N ILE A 103 19.12 -2.17 9.12
CA ILE A 103 19.63 -3.26 9.97
C ILE A 103 20.55 -4.19 9.17
N ILE A 104 20.15 -4.60 7.97
CA ILE A 104 20.96 -5.45 7.09
C ILE A 104 22.28 -4.75 6.76
N LEU A 105 22.23 -3.48 6.38
CA LEU A 105 23.41 -2.72 6.00
C LEU A 105 24.34 -2.47 7.19
N ALA A 106 23.80 -2.22 8.38
CA ALA A 106 24.57 -2.13 9.61
C ALA A 106 25.22 -3.46 10.00
N ALA A 107 24.54 -4.60 9.75
CA ALA A 107 25.10 -5.92 9.94
C ALA A 107 26.25 -6.20 8.96
N ILE A 108 26.10 -5.81 7.68
CA ILE A 108 27.18 -5.88 6.68
C ILE A 108 28.38 -5.02 7.13
N MET A 109 28.14 -3.80 7.63
CA MET A 109 29.21 -2.95 8.17
C MET A 109 29.93 -3.60 9.38
N GLN A 110 29.24 -4.38 10.21
CA GLN A 110 29.90 -5.14 11.28
C GLN A 110 30.82 -6.25 10.75
N LEU A 111 30.54 -6.83 9.58
CA LEU A 111 31.47 -7.80 8.96
C LEU A 111 32.83 -7.16 8.64
N TYR A 112 32.85 -5.88 8.26
CA TYR A 112 34.10 -5.14 8.10
C TYR A 112 34.84 -5.01 9.44
N ARG A 113 34.15 -4.74 10.54
CA ARG A 113 34.77 -4.67 11.87
C ARG A 113 35.48 -5.96 12.28
N PHE A 114 34.91 -7.13 11.98
CA PHE A 114 35.56 -8.41 12.27
C PHE A 114 36.87 -8.61 11.51
N LYS A 115 36.99 -8.02 10.32
CA LYS A 115 38.19 -8.14 9.47
C LYS A 115 39.25 -7.07 9.76
N TYR A 116 38.81 -5.87 10.13
CA TYR A 116 39.63 -4.66 10.15
C TYR A 116 39.90 -4.12 11.58
N GLY A 117 39.15 -4.59 12.59
CA GLY A 117 39.47 -4.38 14.01
C GLY A 117 39.11 -3.01 14.58
N VAL A 118 39.26 -1.92 13.81
CA VAL A 118 39.01 -0.52 14.26
C VAL A 118 37.83 0.12 13.51
N PHE A 119 36.94 -0.71 12.95
CA PHE A 119 35.74 -0.21 12.28
C PHE A 119 34.60 0.13 13.25
N MET A 120 33.74 1.03 12.81
CA MET A 120 32.58 1.60 13.52
C MET A 120 31.71 0.54 14.25
N SER A 121 31.21 0.88 15.44
CA SER A 121 30.30 0.00 16.19
C SER A 121 28.92 -0.12 15.52
N PHE A 122 28.10 -1.10 15.90
CA PHE A 122 26.81 -1.35 15.24
C PHE A 122 25.86 -0.15 15.33
N LEU A 123 25.75 0.46 16.51
CA LEU A 123 24.90 1.63 16.73
C LEU A 123 25.40 2.86 15.98
N GLU A 124 26.71 3.05 15.88
CA GLU A 124 27.28 4.12 15.08
C GLU A 124 27.04 3.89 13.58
N SER A 125 27.15 2.64 13.12
CA SER A 125 26.85 2.25 11.74
C SER A 125 25.40 2.56 11.38
N VAL A 126 24.45 2.22 12.28
CA VAL A 126 23.03 2.56 12.11
C VAL A 126 22.83 4.07 12.02
N LYS A 127 23.44 4.87 12.91
CA LYS A 127 23.33 6.34 12.88
C LYS A 127 23.84 6.92 11.57
N VAL A 128 24.98 6.43 11.08
CA VAL A 128 25.57 6.87 9.81
C VAL A 128 24.67 6.52 8.64
N ILE A 129 24.15 5.30 8.58
CA ILE A 129 23.24 4.88 7.51
C ILE A 129 21.96 5.73 7.53
N VAL A 130 21.36 5.94 8.70
CA VAL A 130 20.17 6.81 8.86
C VAL A 130 20.48 8.22 8.34
N PHE A 131 21.66 8.76 8.64
CA PHE A 131 22.08 10.07 8.15
C PHE A 131 22.24 10.11 6.62
N CYS A 132 22.88 9.09 6.05
CA CYS A 132 23.04 8.91 4.60
C CYS A 132 21.71 8.80 3.86
N MET A 133 20.66 8.30 4.51
CA MET A 133 19.33 8.19 3.92
C MET A 133 18.48 9.45 4.14
N THR A 134 18.63 10.12 5.28
CA THR A 134 17.84 11.30 5.64
C THR A 134 18.19 12.51 4.77
N ILE A 135 19.47 12.74 4.46
CA ILE A 135 19.88 13.86 3.60
C ILE A 135 19.25 13.75 2.19
N PRO A 136 19.40 12.63 1.47
CA PRO A 136 18.73 12.43 0.19
C PRO A 136 17.21 12.46 0.30
N ALA A 137 16.62 12.00 1.41
CA ALA A 137 15.16 12.08 1.61
C ALA A 137 14.68 13.53 1.63
N LEU A 138 15.34 14.40 2.40
CA LEU A 138 15.02 15.82 2.46
C LEU A 138 15.22 16.49 1.11
N LEU A 139 16.32 16.18 0.42
CA LEU A 139 16.61 16.74 -0.89
C LEU A 139 15.58 16.27 -1.94
N SER A 140 15.21 15.00 -1.90
CA SER A 140 14.19 14.41 -2.78
C SER A 140 12.80 14.99 -2.49
N PHE A 141 12.49 15.30 -1.23
CA PHE A 141 11.25 15.98 -0.87
C PHE A 141 11.18 17.39 -1.47
N ILE A 142 12.26 18.18 -1.34
CA ILE A 142 12.35 19.51 -1.94
C ILE A 142 12.20 19.40 -3.46
N VAL A 143 12.96 18.52 -4.11
CA VAL A 143 12.88 18.34 -5.57
C VAL A 143 11.49 17.86 -5.98
N GLY A 144 10.85 16.97 -5.22
CA GLY A 144 9.49 16.50 -5.53
C GLY A 144 8.42 17.58 -5.53
N ILE A 145 8.62 18.67 -4.76
CA ILE A 145 7.75 19.84 -4.78
C ILE A 145 7.99 20.71 -6.02
N PHE A 146 9.24 20.84 -6.49
CA PHE A 146 9.62 21.81 -7.53
C PHE A 146 9.85 21.23 -8.93
N VAL A 147 10.22 19.96 -9.05
CA VAL A 147 10.72 19.32 -10.27
C VAL A 147 10.17 17.89 -10.32
N HIS A 148 9.17 17.66 -11.18
CA HIS A 148 8.54 16.37 -11.52
C HIS A 148 8.74 15.17 -10.55
N PHE A 149 7.62 14.68 -10.01
CA PHE A 149 7.54 13.55 -9.07
C PHE A 149 8.33 12.28 -9.46
N SER A 150 8.55 12.03 -10.75
CA SER A 150 9.28 10.86 -11.24
C SER A 150 10.78 10.83 -10.89
N PHE A 151 11.40 11.98 -10.59
CA PHE A 151 12.83 12.06 -10.23
C PHE A 151 13.10 11.82 -8.74
N VAL A 152 12.08 11.93 -7.89
CA VAL A 152 12.19 11.76 -6.42
C VAL A 152 12.83 10.43 -6.02
N PRO A 153 12.42 9.26 -6.57
CA PRO A 153 13.01 7.98 -6.18
C PRO A 153 14.48 7.86 -6.61
N ILE A 154 14.84 8.46 -7.76
CA ILE A 154 16.19 8.40 -8.32
C ILE A 154 17.16 9.16 -7.42
N ILE A 155 16.80 10.38 -7.03
CA ILE A 155 17.63 11.22 -6.16
C ILE A 155 17.82 10.57 -4.79
N PHE A 156 16.75 9.97 -4.25
CA PHE A 156 16.83 9.28 -2.96
C PHE A 156 17.75 8.05 -3.02
N GLN A 157 17.55 7.17 -4.00
CA GLN A 157 18.34 5.94 -4.13
C GLN A 157 19.79 6.22 -4.50
N PHE A 158 20.03 7.11 -5.47
CA PHE A 158 21.36 7.47 -5.90
C PHE A 158 22.10 8.25 -4.81
N GLY A 159 21.45 9.26 -4.22
CA GLY A 159 22.05 10.09 -3.17
C GLY A 159 22.42 9.27 -1.94
N SER A 160 21.57 8.33 -1.51
CA SER A 160 21.86 7.48 -0.36
C SER A 160 23.01 6.52 -0.61
N GLY A 161 23.06 5.90 -1.80
CA GLY A 161 24.17 5.03 -2.21
C GLY A 161 25.51 5.78 -2.29
N VAL A 162 25.54 6.95 -2.93
CA VAL A 162 26.76 7.76 -3.08
C VAL A 162 27.26 8.28 -1.73
N LEU A 163 26.38 8.79 -0.87
CA LEU A 163 26.76 9.25 0.47
C LEU A 163 27.33 8.11 1.31
N LEU A 164 26.72 6.93 1.26
CA LEU A 164 27.21 5.77 1.98
C LEU A 164 28.60 5.36 1.48
N MET A 165 28.79 5.24 0.16
CA MET A 165 30.09 4.92 -0.44
C MET A 165 31.15 5.94 -0.05
N PHE A 166 30.84 7.23 -0.10
CA PHE A 166 31.78 8.30 0.27
C PHE A 166 32.19 8.20 1.75
N LEU A 167 31.24 7.94 2.66
CA LEU A 167 31.57 7.75 4.07
C LEU A 167 32.37 6.47 4.31
N LEU A 168 32.06 5.38 3.61
CA LEU A 168 32.84 4.15 3.71
C LEU A 168 34.30 4.35 3.27
N ILE A 169 34.55 5.12 2.21
CA ILE A 169 35.92 5.48 1.79
C ILE A 169 36.59 6.35 2.85
N LYS A 170 35.93 7.43 3.30
CA LYS A 170 36.49 8.36 4.29
C LYS A 170 36.82 7.68 5.63
N TYR A 171 36.00 6.74 6.07
CA TYR A 171 36.23 6.00 7.30
C TYR A 171 37.11 4.76 7.10
N GLY A 172 37.19 4.21 5.88
CA GLY A 172 38.10 3.13 5.51
C GLY A 172 39.56 3.57 5.38
N ASP A 173 39.82 4.78 4.89
CA ASP A 173 41.19 5.32 4.76
C ASP A 173 41.87 5.60 6.11
N LYS A 174 41.11 5.74 7.21
CA LYS A 174 41.68 5.97 8.54
C LYS A 174 42.42 4.77 9.12
N GLU A 175 42.36 3.59 8.48
CA GLU A 175 43.14 2.41 8.88
C GLU A 175 44.37 2.15 7.99
N PHE A 176 44.55 2.90 6.89
CA PHE A 176 45.72 2.77 6.01
C PHE A 176 46.77 3.89 6.19
N ALA A 177 46.59 4.76 7.19
CA ALA A 177 47.54 5.83 7.55
C ALA A 177 48.08 5.63 8.97
#